data_AF-A0A927PAE8-F1
#
_entry.id   AF-A0A927PAE8-F1
#
_cell.length_a   1.000
_cell.length_b   1.000
_cell.length_c   1.000
_cell.angle_alpha   90.00
_cell.angle_beta   90.00
_cell.angle_gamma   90.00
#
_symmetry.space_group_name_H-M   'P 1'
#
loop_
_entity.id
_entity.type
_entity.pdbx_description
1 polymer ?
#
loop_
_entity_poly.entity_id
_entity_poly.type
_entity_poly.pdbx_seq_one_letter_code
_entity_poly.pdbx_strand_id
1 'polypeptide(L)'
;MKKQTKTGTEREYYRLHTDAVETLVGATEENTPVYSRAELEKYRSGKKKKRMPDALKAVLIKWWFYGAVCFFVFWGLGLYVQARLDLYFIAAVVLGMATDLLINHFLRFTEKLPGGSARWMMVTRRGAIGFFLNLLYGFLLLFLVITAYSAVNALLAYVFAGNAPVLGVEPVLFGLTCMGADMLCILFKRTLLHVVRDAGKKV
;
A
#
# COMPACT_ATOMS: atom_id res chain seq x y z
N MET A 1 29.23 -27.89 55.80
CA MET A 1 28.92 -27.67 54.36
C MET A 1 29.32 -26.24 53.98
N LYS A 2 30.34 -26.08 53.13
CA LYS A 2 30.81 -24.77 52.65
C LYS A 2 29.79 -24.21 51.65
N LYS A 3 29.16 -23.08 51.97
CA LYS A 3 28.26 -22.35 51.07
C LYS A 3 29.13 -21.71 49.99
N GLN A 4 29.05 -22.23 48.76
CA GLN A 4 29.76 -21.70 47.59
C GLN A 4 29.32 -20.24 47.36
N THR A 5 30.29 -19.34 47.43
CA THR A 5 30.22 -17.95 47.00
C THR A 5 29.97 -17.93 45.49
N LYS A 6 28.74 -17.63 45.06
CA LYS A 6 28.47 -17.27 43.65
C LYS A 6 29.08 -15.89 43.42
N THR A 7 30.27 -15.90 42.82
CA THR A 7 31.19 -14.78 42.64
C THR A 7 30.88 -13.96 41.39
N GLY A 8 30.91 -12.64 41.53
CA GLY A 8 31.19 -11.68 40.44
C GLY A 8 30.01 -11.24 39.58
N THR A 9 29.59 -12.11 38.65
CA THR A 9 28.97 -11.66 37.38
C THR A 9 27.50 -11.26 37.49
N GLU A 10 26.70 -11.93 38.34
CA GLU A 10 25.27 -11.57 38.51
C GLU A 10 25.08 -10.25 39.27
N ARG A 11 26.02 -9.87 40.15
CA ARG A 11 25.95 -8.60 40.90
C ARG A 11 26.31 -7.40 40.03
N GLU A 12 27.09 -7.61 38.98
CA GLU A 12 27.50 -6.57 38.03
C GLU A 12 26.36 -6.19 37.09
N TYR A 13 25.53 -7.16 36.67
CA TYR A 13 24.38 -6.93 35.79
C TYR A 13 23.31 -6.00 36.38
N TYR A 14 23.11 -6.02 37.70
CA TYR A 14 22.13 -5.18 38.41
C TYR A 14 22.73 -3.91 39.00
N ARG A 15 24.03 -3.64 38.81
CA ARG A 15 24.60 -2.36 39.21
C ARG A 15 24.17 -1.29 38.21
N LEU A 16 23.51 -0.25 38.70
CA LEU A 16 23.30 0.95 37.89
C LEU A 16 24.67 1.52 37.52
N HIS A 17 24.95 1.59 36.22
CA HIS A 17 26.13 2.26 35.67
C HIS A 17 25.91 3.77 35.66
N THR A 18 25.96 4.39 36.84
CA THR A 18 25.79 5.85 37.03
C THR A 18 26.78 6.65 36.19
N ASP A 19 28.00 6.15 36.06
CA ASP A 19 29.07 6.81 35.30
C ASP A 19 28.74 6.88 33.81
N ALA A 20 28.11 5.84 33.26
CA ALA A 20 27.66 5.82 31.87
C ALA A 20 26.51 6.81 31.65
N VAL A 21 25.63 6.98 32.64
CA VAL A 21 24.53 7.96 32.59
C VAL A 21 25.09 9.39 32.67
N GLU A 22 26.03 9.67 33.57
CA GLU A 22 26.70 10.97 33.66
C GLU A 22 27.47 11.31 32.38
N THR A 23 28.13 10.32 31.78
CA THR A 23 28.82 10.47 30.50
C THR A 23 27.84 10.82 29.36
N LEU A 24 26.64 10.23 29.35
CA LEU A 24 25.61 10.54 28.36
C LEU A 24 25.00 11.94 28.58
N VAL A 25 24.80 12.34 29.84
CA VAL A 25 24.24 13.67 30.19
C VAL A 25 25.25 14.78 29.93
N GLY A 26 26.54 14.53 30.17
CA GLY A 26 27.65 15.45 29.89
C GLY A 26 28.19 15.38 28.47
N ALA A 27 27.57 14.60 27.58
CA ALA A 27 28.03 14.43 26.22
C ALA A 27 27.80 15.71 25.39
N THR A 28 28.88 16.46 25.15
CA THR A 28 28.96 17.54 24.18
C THR A 28 29.66 17.06 22.90
N GLU A 29 29.48 17.77 21.78
CA GLU A 29 30.05 17.41 20.47
C GLU A 29 31.58 17.21 20.50
N GLU A 30 32.26 17.85 21.46
CA GLU A 30 33.71 17.76 21.68
C GLU A 30 34.14 16.56 22.55
N ASN A 31 33.25 16.02 23.40
CA ASN A 31 33.57 14.96 24.38
C ASN A 31 33.00 13.58 24.00
N THR A 32 32.35 13.47 22.84
CA THR A 32 31.81 12.19 22.35
C THR A 32 32.89 11.31 21.71
N PRO A 33 32.96 10.01 22.07
CA PRO A 33 33.89 9.08 21.43
C PRO A 33 33.58 8.93 19.94
N VAL A 34 34.60 9.17 19.11
CA VAL A 34 34.49 9.05 17.64
C VAL A 34 34.65 7.58 17.25
N TYR A 35 33.53 6.92 16.96
CA TYR A 35 33.54 5.55 16.46
C TYR A 35 33.75 5.50 14.94
N SER A 36 34.49 4.49 14.48
CA SER A 36 34.64 4.26 13.05
C SER A 36 33.31 3.84 12.42
N ARG A 37 33.08 4.20 11.14
CA ARG A 37 31.86 3.78 10.41
C ARG A 37 31.67 2.27 10.41
N ALA A 38 32.75 1.49 10.37
CA ALA A 38 32.72 0.03 10.39
C ALA A 38 32.22 -0.53 11.74
N GLU A 39 32.58 0.13 12.85
CA GLU A 39 32.13 -0.26 14.19
C GLU A 39 30.67 0.14 14.43
N LEU A 40 30.26 1.31 13.98
CA LEU A 40 28.86 1.74 13.99
C LEU A 40 27.96 0.79 13.17
N GLU A 41 28.47 0.26 12.06
CA GLU A 41 27.75 -0.73 11.24
C GLU A 41 27.56 -2.08 11.95
N LYS A 42 28.45 -2.47 12.87
CA LYS A 42 28.32 -3.70 13.68
C LYS A 42 27.13 -3.62 14.64
N TYR A 43 26.87 -2.44 15.20
CA TYR A 43 25.80 -2.19 16.16
C TYR A 43 24.51 -1.65 15.52
N ARG A 44 24.54 -1.32 14.23
CA ARG A 44 23.34 -1.03 13.45
C ARG A 44 22.51 -2.32 13.35
N SER A 45 21.60 -2.49 14.29
CA SER A 45 20.64 -3.60 14.47
C SER A 45 19.60 -3.74 13.33
N GLY A 46 19.98 -3.33 12.12
CA GLY A 46 19.24 -3.54 10.89
C GLY A 46 20.19 -4.05 9.83
N LYS A 47 20.60 -5.33 9.93
CA LYS A 47 21.08 -6.10 8.76
C LYS A 47 20.23 -5.68 7.55
N LYS A 48 20.87 -5.52 6.39
CA LYS A 48 20.25 -5.43 5.05
C LYS A 48 19.38 -6.68 4.76
N LYS A 49 18.40 -7.02 5.60
CA LYS A 49 17.29 -7.88 5.23
C LYS A 49 16.71 -7.21 4.00
N LYS A 50 16.63 -7.94 2.88
CA LYS A 50 15.98 -7.54 1.63
C LYS A 50 14.57 -7.03 1.96
N ARG A 51 14.46 -5.77 2.39
CA ARG A 51 13.21 -5.12 2.68
C ARG A 51 12.62 -4.87 1.31
N MET A 52 11.55 -5.60 0.99
CA MET A 52 10.78 -5.35 -0.22
C MET A 52 10.54 -3.83 -0.34
N PRO A 53 10.80 -3.23 -1.51
CA PRO A 53 10.60 -1.81 -1.70
C PRO A 53 9.15 -1.46 -1.35
N ASP A 54 8.96 -0.36 -0.64
CA ASP A 54 7.64 0.02 -0.10
C ASP A 54 6.59 0.19 -1.24
N ALA A 55 7.06 0.48 -2.47
CA ALA A 55 6.25 0.48 -3.67
C ALA A 55 5.66 -0.89 -4.02
N LEU A 56 6.51 -1.93 -4.03
CA LEU A 56 6.08 -3.29 -4.39
C LEU A 56 5.05 -3.82 -3.41
N LYS A 57 5.20 -3.51 -2.12
CA LYS A 57 4.22 -3.88 -1.08
C LYS A 57 2.87 -3.21 -1.34
N ALA A 58 2.87 -1.90 -1.59
CA ALA A 58 1.64 -1.16 -1.86
C ALA A 58 0.91 -1.67 -3.11
N VAL A 59 1.67 -1.96 -4.17
CA VAL A 59 1.17 -2.53 -5.42
C VAL A 59 0.57 -3.92 -5.19
N LEU A 60 1.30 -4.81 -4.50
CA LEU A 60 0.87 -6.18 -4.24
C LEU A 60 -0.41 -6.21 -3.39
N ILE A 61 -0.48 -5.38 -2.36
CA ILE A 61 -1.66 -5.25 -1.49
C ILE A 61 -2.88 -4.83 -2.32
N LYS A 62 -2.75 -3.79 -3.14
CA LYS A 62 -3.83 -3.32 -4.01
C LYS A 62 -4.30 -4.39 -4.99
N TRP A 63 -3.34 -4.96 -5.73
CA TRP A 63 -3.63 -6.03 -6.69
C TRP A 63 -4.39 -7.19 -6.05
N TRP A 64 -3.94 -7.61 -4.86
CA TRP A 64 -4.57 -8.69 -4.12
C TRP A 64 -6.00 -8.36 -3.69
N PHE A 65 -6.23 -7.19 -3.08
CA PHE A 65 -7.56 -6.78 -2.65
C PHE A 65 -8.53 -6.60 -3.82
N TYR A 66 -8.08 -6.04 -4.94
CA TYR A 66 -8.90 -5.95 -6.15
C TYR A 66 -9.25 -7.32 -6.72
N GLY A 67 -8.30 -8.25 -6.74
CA GLY A 67 -8.57 -9.64 -7.12
C GLY A 67 -9.54 -10.34 -6.15
N ALA A 68 -9.41 -10.11 -4.84
CA ALA A 68 -10.31 -10.65 -3.83
C ALA A 68 -11.75 -10.14 -4.01
N VAL A 69 -11.94 -8.83 -4.25
CA VAL A 69 -13.27 -8.26 -4.56
C VAL A 69 -13.87 -8.94 -5.79
N CYS A 70 -13.07 -9.18 -6.83
CA CYS A 70 -13.55 -9.91 -8.01
C CYS A 70 -13.96 -11.34 -7.70
N PHE A 71 -13.16 -12.06 -6.91
CA PHE A 71 -13.47 -13.44 -6.53
C PHE A 71 -14.79 -13.51 -5.74
N PHE A 72 -14.99 -12.64 -4.75
CA PHE A 72 -16.22 -12.68 -3.95
C PHE A 72 -17.45 -12.17 -4.71
N VAL A 73 -17.32 -11.12 -5.52
CA VAL A 73 -18.47 -10.51 -6.20
C VAL A 73 -18.76 -11.20 -7.54
N PHE A 74 -17.81 -11.23 -8.48
CA PHE A 74 -18.07 -11.76 -9.81
C PHE A 74 -18.18 -13.28 -9.82
N TRP A 75 -17.33 -13.98 -9.09
CA TRP A 75 -17.37 -15.45 -9.04
C TRP A 75 -18.31 -15.98 -7.95
N GLY A 76 -18.31 -15.36 -6.76
CA GLY A 76 -19.20 -15.77 -5.67
C GLY A 76 -20.64 -15.30 -5.88
N LEU A 77 -20.86 -13.99 -5.87
CA LEU A 77 -22.20 -13.41 -5.97
C LEU A 77 -22.82 -13.52 -7.37
N GLY A 78 -22.00 -13.64 -8.41
CA GLY A 78 -22.45 -13.86 -9.79
C GLY A 78 -23.22 -15.17 -10.00
N LEU A 79 -23.10 -16.15 -9.10
CA LEU A 79 -23.93 -17.36 -9.13
C LEU A 79 -25.40 -17.09 -8.76
N TYR A 80 -25.64 -16.05 -7.95
CA TYR A 80 -26.96 -15.72 -7.41
C TYR A 80 -27.61 -14.52 -8.13
N VAL A 81 -26.80 -13.55 -8.56
CA VAL A 81 -27.27 -12.34 -9.25
C VAL A 81 -26.98 -12.46 -10.75
N GLN A 82 -28.00 -12.78 -11.53
CA GLN A 82 -27.87 -12.94 -12.99
C GLN A 82 -27.97 -11.61 -13.75
N ALA A 83 -28.59 -10.59 -13.16
CA ALA A 83 -28.65 -9.25 -13.74
C ALA A 83 -27.27 -8.61 -13.74
N ARG A 84 -26.66 -8.44 -14.92
CA ARG A 84 -25.29 -7.91 -15.06
C ARG A 84 -25.15 -6.50 -14.50
N LEU A 85 -26.16 -5.65 -14.69
CA LEU A 85 -26.15 -4.26 -14.21
C LEU A 85 -26.15 -4.21 -12.68
N ASP A 86 -26.97 -5.03 -12.03
CA ASP A 86 -27.02 -5.13 -10.57
C ASP A 86 -25.69 -5.64 -10.03
N LEU A 87 -25.10 -6.64 -10.69
CA LEU A 87 -23.80 -7.17 -10.33
C LEU A 87 -22.70 -6.10 -10.44
N TYR A 88 -22.69 -5.29 -11.51
CA TYR A 88 -21.75 -4.18 -11.66
C TYR A 88 -21.98 -3.09 -10.62
N PHE A 89 -23.24 -2.75 -10.33
CA PHE A 89 -23.55 -1.78 -9.29
C PHE A 89 -23.03 -2.24 -7.92
N ILE A 90 -23.32 -3.49 -7.54
CA ILE A 90 -22.82 -4.08 -6.30
C ILE A 90 -21.29 -4.15 -6.31
N ALA A 91 -20.67 -4.58 -7.41
CA ALA A 91 -19.21 -4.62 -7.54
C ALA A 91 -18.58 -3.25 -7.34
N ALA A 92 -19.16 -2.19 -7.92
CA ALA A 92 -18.65 -0.83 -7.76
C ALA A 92 -18.74 -0.34 -6.31
N VAL A 93 -19.87 -0.63 -5.65
CA VAL A 93 -20.07 -0.30 -4.23
C VAL A 93 -19.05 -1.05 -3.36
N VAL A 94 -18.93 -2.36 -3.52
CA VAL A 94 -17.99 -3.20 -2.75
C VAL A 94 -16.54 -2.78 -3.02
N LEU A 95 -16.19 -2.45 -4.26
CA LEU A 95 -14.86 -1.95 -4.63
C LEU A 95 -14.56 -0.61 -3.95
N GLY A 96 -15.52 0.32 -3.94
CA GLY A 96 -15.43 1.61 -3.24
C GLY A 96 -15.30 1.46 -1.73
N MET A 97 -16.05 0.52 -1.13
CA MET A 97 -15.93 0.22 0.29
C MET A 97 -14.59 -0.47 0.62
N ALA A 98 -14.16 -1.44 -0.17
CA ALA A 98 -12.90 -2.14 0.02
C ALA A 98 -11.69 -1.21 -0.13
N THR A 99 -11.74 -0.27 -1.08
CA THR A 99 -10.68 0.74 -1.25
C THR A 99 -10.55 1.63 -0.02
N ASP A 100 -11.66 2.10 0.57
CA ASP A 100 -11.59 2.97 1.74
C ASP A 100 -11.29 2.21 3.05
N LEU A 101 -12.01 1.12 3.31
CA LEU A 101 -11.96 0.41 4.59
C LEU A 101 -10.76 -0.53 4.69
N LEU A 102 -10.37 -1.18 3.59
CA LEU A 102 -9.30 -2.18 3.60
C LEU A 102 -8.02 -1.61 3.03
N ILE A 103 -8.02 -1.19 1.76
CA ILE A 103 -6.78 -0.80 1.06
C ILE A 103 -6.16 0.45 1.70
N ASN A 104 -6.94 1.53 1.89
CA ASN A 104 -6.43 2.75 2.51
C ASN A 104 -6.02 2.53 3.97
N HIS A 105 -6.74 1.68 4.71
CA HIS A 105 -6.38 1.31 6.08
C HIS A 105 -5.05 0.55 6.14
N PHE A 106 -4.88 -0.48 5.29
CA PHE A 106 -3.64 -1.24 5.19
C PHE A 106 -2.46 -0.39 4.75
N LEU A 107 -2.66 0.48 3.74
CA LEU A 107 -1.61 1.37 3.26
C LEU A 107 -1.11 2.28 4.39
N ARG A 108 -2.02 2.85 5.18
CA ARG A 108 -1.67 3.67 6.37
C ARG A 108 -0.98 2.85 7.46
N PHE A 109 -1.39 1.60 7.69
CA PHE A 109 -0.72 0.72 8.66
C PHE A 109 0.73 0.39 8.26
N THR A 110 1.01 0.29 6.96
CA THR A 110 2.36 0.01 6.46
C THR A 110 3.27 1.25 6.33
N GLU A 111 2.77 2.44 6.65
CA GLU A 111 3.56 3.68 6.61
C GLU A 111 4.65 3.70 7.70
N LYS A 112 5.90 3.96 7.30
CA LYS A 112 7.00 4.23 8.25
C LYS A 112 6.98 5.68 8.77
N LEU A 113 6.44 6.60 7.97
CA LEU A 113 6.33 8.02 8.25
C LEU A 113 4.89 8.46 7.95
N PRO A 114 4.28 9.31 8.79
CA PRO A 114 2.91 9.76 8.58
C PRO A 114 2.77 10.45 7.22
N GLY A 115 1.89 9.92 6.37
CA GLY A 115 1.63 10.45 5.03
C GLY A 115 2.46 9.82 3.90
N GLY A 116 3.36 8.88 4.20
CA GLY A 116 4.20 8.21 3.20
C GLY A 116 3.44 7.37 2.15
N SER A 117 2.21 6.96 2.45
CA SER A 117 1.34 6.20 1.54
C SER A 117 0.36 7.09 0.76
N ALA A 118 0.28 8.40 1.05
CA ALA A 118 -0.60 9.34 0.34
C ALA A 118 -0.35 9.33 -1.17
N ARG A 119 0.88 9.06 -1.59
CA ARG A 119 1.25 8.90 -3.00
C ARG A 119 0.52 7.74 -3.68
N TRP A 120 0.14 6.71 -2.93
CA TRP A 120 -0.54 5.53 -3.44
C TRP A 120 -2.06 5.58 -3.21
N MET A 121 -2.63 6.68 -2.73
CA MET A 121 -4.08 6.78 -2.50
C MET A 121 -4.68 7.87 -3.36
N MET A 122 -5.78 7.57 -4.05
CA MET A 122 -6.50 8.56 -4.86
C MET A 122 -7.21 9.58 -3.95
N VAL A 123 -7.91 9.10 -2.92
CA VAL A 123 -8.58 9.93 -1.91
C VAL A 123 -7.87 9.72 -0.57
N THR A 124 -7.28 10.78 -0.04
CA THR A 124 -6.53 10.74 1.24
C THR A 124 -7.32 11.31 2.41
N ARG A 125 -8.48 11.94 2.15
CA ARG A 125 -9.31 12.58 3.18
C ARG A 125 -9.88 11.53 4.13
N ARG A 126 -9.89 11.85 5.43
CA ARG A 126 -10.50 11.02 6.49
C ARG A 126 -11.95 11.44 6.72
N GLY A 127 -12.77 10.53 7.23
CA GLY A 127 -14.17 10.77 7.58
C GLY A 127 -15.17 10.43 6.45
N ALA A 128 -16.45 10.74 6.67
CA ALA A 128 -17.54 10.35 5.78
C ALA A 128 -17.38 10.87 4.34
N ILE A 129 -16.87 12.09 4.16
CA ILE A 129 -16.61 12.65 2.82
C ILE A 129 -15.55 11.84 2.07
N GLY A 130 -14.50 11.39 2.77
CA GLY A 130 -13.49 10.50 2.19
C GLY A 130 -14.11 9.17 1.75
N PHE A 131 -14.96 8.59 2.58
CA PHE A 131 -15.70 7.36 2.26
C PHE A 131 -16.56 7.52 1.00
N PHE A 132 -17.41 8.56 0.91
CA PHE A 132 -18.24 8.79 -0.27
C PHE A 132 -17.43 9.07 -1.54
N LEU A 133 -16.31 9.79 -1.44
CA LEU A 133 -15.42 10.01 -2.58
C LEU A 133 -14.74 8.72 -3.05
N ASN A 134 -14.33 7.83 -2.14
CA ASN A 134 -13.82 6.51 -2.50
C ASN A 134 -14.93 5.62 -3.08
N LEU A 135 -16.16 5.74 -2.58
CA LEU A 135 -17.31 5.05 -3.14
C LEU A 135 -17.55 5.45 -4.60
N LEU A 136 -17.62 6.76 -4.88
CA LEU A 136 -17.73 7.28 -6.23
C LEU A 136 -16.53 6.88 -7.11
N TYR A 137 -15.34 6.85 -6.52
CA TYR A 137 -14.14 6.37 -7.18
C TYR A 137 -14.22 4.90 -7.57
N GLY A 138 -14.86 4.05 -6.75
CA GLY A 138 -15.15 2.65 -7.07
C GLY A 138 -15.99 2.50 -8.34
N PHE A 139 -17.00 3.34 -8.54
CA PHE A 139 -17.78 3.39 -9.79
C PHE A 139 -16.93 3.78 -11.00
N LEU A 140 -16.11 4.82 -10.86
CA LEU A 140 -15.21 5.27 -11.92
C LEU A 140 -14.19 4.19 -12.29
N LEU A 141 -13.61 3.53 -11.29
CA LEU A 141 -12.67 2.43 -11.49
C LEU A 141 -13.31 1.27 -12.22
N LEU A 142 -14.48 0.82 -11.75
CA LEU A 142 -15.18 -0.30 -12.37
C LEU A 142 -15.56 0.02 -13.81
N PHE A 143 -16.06 1.23 -14.08
CA PHE A 143 -16.38 1.69 -15.43
C PHE A 143 -15.15 1.59 -16.34
N LEU A 144 -14.01 2.14 -15.91
CA LEU A 144 -12.78 2.12 -16.70
C LEU A 144 -12.31 0.68 -16.98
N VAL A 145 -12.43 -0.20 -16.00
CA VAL A 145 -12.06 -1.62 -16.15
C VAL A 145 -12.99 -2.32 -17.13
N ILE A 146 -14.32 -2.19 -16.99
CA ILE A 146 -15.28 -2.80 -17.92
C ILE A 146 -15.03 -2.30 -19.34
N THR A 147 -14.86 -0.99 -19.54
CA THR A 147 -14.54 -0.42 -20.85
C THR A 147 -13.23 -0.97 -21.40
N ALA A 148 -12.19 -1.13 -20.57
CA ALA A 148 -10.93 -1.73 -20.99
C ALA A 148 -11.10 -3.18 -21.43
N TYR A 149 -11.86 -4.00 -20.70
CA TYR A 149 -12.17 -5.37 -21.08
C TYR A 149 -12.97 -5.45 -22.39
N SER A 150 -13.98 -4.60 -22.56
CA SER A 150 -14.75 -4.52 -23.81
C SER A 150 -13.88 -4.09 -24.99
N ALA A 151 -12.99 -3.12 -24.80
CA ALA A 151 -12.07 -2.66 -25.85
C ALA A 151 -11.08 -3.76 -26.26
N VAL A 152 -10.50 -4.47 -25.28
CA VAL A 152 -9.57 -5.59 -25.56
C VAL A 152 -10.31 -6.73 -26.28
N ASN A 153 -11.51 -7.11 -25.83
CA ASN A 153 -12.30 -8.16 -26.49
C ASN A 153 -12.72 -7.76 -27.91
N ALA A 154 -13.06 -6.48 -28.15
CA ALA A 154 -13.36 -5.97 -29.50
C ALA A 154 -12.12 -6.01 -30.42
N LEU A 155 -10.95 -5.62 -29.89
CA LEU A 155 -9.69 -5.69 -30.63
C LEU A 155 -9.32 -7.13 -30.98
N LEU A 156 -9.48 -8.06 -30.04
CA LEU A 156 -9.24 -9.48 -30.27
C LEU A 156 -10.20 -10.03 -31.33
N ALA A 157 -11.50 -9.70 -31.24
CA ALA A 157 -12.47 -10.10 -32.26
C ALA A 157 -12.11 -9.58 -33.66
N TYR A 158 -11.60 -8.35 -33.76
CA TYR A 158 -11.11 -7.77 -35.01
C TYR A 158 -9.87 -8.51 -35.55
N VAL A 159 -8.87 -8.77 -34.71
CA VAL A 159 -7.61 -9.42 -35.11
C VAL A 159 -7.80 -10.88 -35.49
N PHE A 160 -8.67 -11.61 -34.79
CA PHE A 160 -8.92 -13.04 -35.00
C PHE A 160 -10.19 -13.32 -35.83
N ALA A 161 -10.72 -12.31 -36.53
CA ALA A 161 -11.91 -12.43 -37.40
C ALA A 161 -13.10 -13.14 -36.73
N GLY A 162 -13.34 -12.85 -35.45
CA GLY A 162 -14.47 -13.41 -34.69
C GLY A 162 -14.20 -14.77 -34.01
N ASN A 163 -13.09 -15.46 -34.30
CA ASN A 163 -12.71 -16.72 -33.65
C ASN A 163 -11.86 -16.52 -32.38
N ALA A 164 -11.83 -15.29 -31.84
CA ALA A 164 -11.01 -14.98 -30.67
C ALA A 164 -11.58 -15.61 -29.39
N PRO A 165 -10.75 -16.12 -28.48
CA PRO A 165 -11.20 -16.45 -27.13
C PRO A 165 -11.65 -15.18 -26.41
N VAL A 166 -12.88 -15.16 -25.91
CA VAL A 166 -13.40 -14.05 -25.10
C VAL A 166 -12.68 -14.07 -23.75
N LEU A 167 -11.98 -12.99 -23.41
CA LEU A 167 -11.37 -12.87 -22.09
C LEU A 167 -12.46 -12.69 -21.04
N GLY A 168 -12.60 -13.71 -20.20
CA GLY A 168 -13.49 -13.71 -19.05
C GLY A 168 -12.99 -12.80 -17.93
N VAL A 169 -13.89 -12.49 -17.00
CA VAL A 169 -13.55 -11.74 -15.78
C VAL A 169 -12.95 -12.72 -14.77
N GLU A 170 -11.63 -12.84 -14.78
CA GLU A 170 -10.86 -13.66 -13.83
C GLU A 170 -10.25 -12.81 -12.71
N PRO A 171 -10.17 -13.30 -11.46
CA PRO A 171 -9.68 -12.52 -10.33
C PRO A 171 -8.27 -11.93 -10.52
N VAL A 172 -7.36 -12.70 -11.12
CA VAL A 172 -5.96 -12.29 -11.33
C VAL A 172 -5.86 -11.14 -12.33
N LEU A 173 -6.49 -11.30 -13.50
CA LEU A 173 -6.49 -10.31 -14.57
C LEU A 173 -7.29 -9.07 -14.16
N PHE A 174 -8.41 -9.25 -13.47
CA PHE A 174 -9.21 -8.16 -12.94
C PHE A 174 -8.44 -7.35 -11.89
N GLY A 175 -7.74 -8.02 -10.98
CA GLY A 175 -6.88 -7.37 -10.01
C GLY A 175 -5.79 -6.53 -10.68
N LEU A 176 -5.18 -7.04 -11.75
CA LEU A 176 -4.13 -6.34 -12.50
C LEU A 176 -4.67 -5.12 -13.26
N THR A 177 -5.80 -5.28 -13.96
CA THR A 177 -6.44 -4.20 -14.72
C THR A 177 -6.98 -3.11 -13.80
N CYS A 178 -7.62 -3.47 -12.68
CA CYS A 178 -8.03 -2.50 -11.64
C CYS A 178 -6.85 -1.75 -11.06
N MET A 179 -5.77 -2.45 -10.73
CA MET A 179 -4.55 -1.84 -10.21
C MET A 179 -3.91 -0.91 -11.24
N GLY A 180 -3.86 -1.30 -12.51
CA GLY A 180 -3.38 -0.46 -13.61
C GLY A 180 -4.23 0.79 -13.79
N ALA A 181 -5.55 0.65 -13.82
CA ALA A 181 -6.51 1.75 -13.89
C ALA A 181 -6.36 2.73 -12.72
N ASP A 182 -6.19 2.19 -11.50
CA ASP A 182 -5.99 2.98 -10.29
C ASP A 182 -4.68 3.78 -10.34
N MET A 183 -3.60 3.16 -10.81
CA MET A 183 -2.34 3.87 -11.02
C MET A 183 -2.45 4.95 -12.10
N LEU A 184 -3.17 4.70 -13.19
CA LEU A 184 -3.44 5.70 -14.22
C LEU A 184 -4.22 6.89 -13.66
N CYS A 185 -5.26 6.65 -12.85
CA CYS A 185 -6.02 7.71 -12.19
C CYS A 185 -5.14 8.54 -11.24
N ILE A 186 -4.26 7.89 -10.47
CA ILE A 186 -3.31 8.57 -9.59
C ILE A 186 -2.30 9.41 -10.40
N LEU A 187 -1.79 8.88 -11.51
CA LEU A 187 -0.89 9.62 -12.40
C LEU A 187 -1.58 10.84 -12.99
N PHE A 188 -2.80 10.67 -13.50
CA PHE A 188 -3.62 11.76 -14.05
C PHE A 188 -3.90 12.86 -13.03
N LYS A 189 -4.26 12.49 -11.79
CA LYS A 189 -4.40 13.46 -10.69
C LYS A 189 -3.11 14.23 -10.44
N ARG A 190 -1.95 13.57 -10.46
CA ARG A 190 -0.66 14.23 -10.22
C ARG A 190 -0.28 15.19 -11.34
N THR A 191 -0.48 14.79 -12.60
CA THR A 191 -0.19 15.66 -13.75
C THR A 191 -1.08 16.89 -13.72
N LEU A 192 -2.38 16.75 -13.44
CA LEU A 192 -3.29 17.88 -13.26
C LEU A 192 -2.84 18.82 -12.14
N LEU A 193 -2.50 18.29 -10.97
CA LEU A 193 -2.03 19.10 -9.84
C LEU A 193 -0.72 19.83 -10.14
N HIS A 194 0.19 19.19 -10.89
CA HIS A 194 1.42 19.83 -11.33
C HIS A 194 1.12 20.98 -12.31
N VAL A 195 0.28 20.77 -13.31
CA VAL A 195 -0.11 21.80 -14.28
C VAL A 195 -0.77 22.99 -13.59
N VAL A 196 -1.71 22.75 -12.67
CA VAL A 196 -2.39 23.82 -11.91
C VAL A 196 -1.39 24.58 -11.03
N ARG A 197 -0.47 23.88 -10.37
CA ARG A 197 0.55 24.53 -9.53
C ARG A 197 1.55 25.35 -10.34
N ASP A 198 1.94 24.87 -11.51
CA ASP A 198 2.86 25.57 -12.40
C ASP A 198 2.19 26.78 -13.05
N ALA A 199 0.88 26.70 -13.34
CA ALA A 199 0.09 27.85 -13.76
C ALA A 199 -0.02 28.91 -12.64
N GLY A 200 -0.29 28.49 -11.40
CA GLY A 200 -0.40 29.39 -10.25
C GLY A 200 0.92 30.03 -9.79
N LYS A 201 2.08 29.52 -10.23
CA LYS A 201 3.40 30.14 -9.97
C LYS A 201 3.83 31.15 -11.04
N LYS A 202 3.14 31.16 -12.18
CA LYS A 202 3.39 32.08 -13.30
C LYS A 202 2.52 33.34 -13.24
N VAL A 203 1.55 33.37 -12.33
CA VAL A 203 0.73 34.54 -11.96
C VAL A 203 1.32 35.13 -10.69
#